data_AF-A0A4P5XDG8-F1
#
_entry.id   AF-A0A4P5XDG8-F1
#
_cell.length_a   1.000
_cell.length_b   1.000
_cell.length_c   1.000
_cell.angle_alpha   90.00
_cell.angle_beta   90.00
_cell.angle_gamma   90.00
#
_symmetry.space_group_name_H-M   'P 1'
#
loop_
_entity.id
_entity.type
_entity.pdbx_description
1 polymer ?
#
loop_
_entity_poly.entity_id
_entity_poly.type
_entity_poly.pdbx_seq_one_letter_code
_entity_poly.pdbx_strand_id
1 'polypeptide(L)'
;MFAGLNGRLLKKIGVIALIAGAWPAFGQLTPDRLYYGVNRSMPMTVAVPATVSSEPTEVRIDLFDPRNELGEAEATAPVLAGPVDLSTLFPVLWKGPSPKLRYAQLVVGGTQVGPPVVLQPMSSSPTAVLVKPQTREVYFNDPEKDAPNFKPGDGMLLWITEPPSYSGIRAYVDKQVRIETSLGEIEFRLLPQHAPNTAFNFRQLAEGGFYTETIVHRVVNKLPTSGQPFVIQFGDPTGTGAGGPGYSIDLEASQLPHDFGVLSMARESDPNTNGSQVFIALSREGTASLDGKYTTFAEAVSGAETILAIAKVPVQNQRPNNPPTILQAVLVDAPPYGKRPARVQRPAATPGAR
;
A
#
# COMPACT_ATOMS: atom_id res chain seq x y z
N MET A 1 -1.15 6.75 72.37
CA MET A 1 -1.16 8.23 72.44
C MET A 1 -1.19 8.77 71.02
N PHE A 2 -2.21 9.58 70.72
CA PHE A 2 -2.35 10.60 69.66
C PHE A 2 -1.80 10.26 68.25
N ALA A 3 -2.63 9.93 67.26
CA ALA A 3 -3.63 10.76 66.58
C ALA A 3 -3.06 12.00 65.86
N GLY A 4 -3.19 11.98 64.52
CA GLY A 4 -3.49 13.16 63.73
C GLY A 4 -2.42 13.60 62.74
N LEU A 5 -2.63 13.31 61.45
CA LEU A 5 -2.44 14.32 60.39
C LEU A 5 -3.16 13.89 59.10
N ASN A 6 -4.29 14.56 58.85
CA ASN A 6 -4.83 15.10 57.59
C ASN A 6 -4.58 14.30 56.30
N GLY A 7 -5.57 13.83 55.54
CA GLY A 7 -6.82 14.50 55.18
C GLY A 7 -6.71 15.15 53.79
N ARG A 8 -7.35 14.52 52.79
CA ARG A 8 -7.70 14.99 51.42
C ARG A 8 -6.66 14.83 50.29
N LEU A 9 -6.86 13.81 49.45
CA LEU A 9 -7.13 14.00 48.00
C LEU A 9 -7.66 12.72 47.32
N LEU A 10 -8.89 12.29 47.65
CA LEU A 10 -9.62 11.32 46.82
C LEU A 10 -10.26 12.10 45.65
N LYS A 11 -9.52 12.27 44.56
CA LYS A 11 -10.11 12.70 43.29
C LYS A 11 -10.85 11.51 42.69
N LYS A 12 -12.16 11.71 42.55
CA LYS A 12 -13.14 10.87 41.84
C LYS A 12 -12.53 10.22 40.60
N ILE A 13 -12.29 8.91 40.65
CA ILE A 13 -12.17 8.08 39.45
C ILE A 13 -13.60 7.88 38.96
N GLY A 14 -14.01 8.73 38.02
CA GLY A 14 -15.23 8.52 37.26
C GLY A 14 -15.04 7.25 36.43
N VAL A 15 -15.78 6.21 36.77
CA VAL A 15 -15.97 5.04 35.91
C VAL A 15 -16.73 5.52 34.69
N ILE A 16 -16.00 5.89 33.63
CA ILE A 16 -16.59 5.99 32.29
C ILE A 16 -16.74 4.55 31.82
N ALA A 17 -17.98 4.06 31.85
CA ALA A 17 -18.36 2.86 31.15
C ALA A 17 -18.18 3.11 29.65
N LEU A 18 -17.02 2.73 29.12
CA LEU A 18 -16.78 2.58 27.69
C LEU A 18 -17.56 1.35 27.22
N ILE A 19 -18.82 1.57 26.84
CA ILE A 19 -19.50 0.64 25.93
C ILE A 19 -18.99 1.00 24.52
N ALA A 20 -17.83 0.48 24.18
CA ALA A 20 -17.33 0.44 22.82
C ALA A 20 -17.11 -1.02 22.44
N GLY A 21 -18.20 -1.70 22.11
CA GLY A 21 -18.12 -2.98 21.41
C GLY A 21 -17.73 -2.74 19.95
N ALA A 22 -16.51 -2.26 19.71
CA ALA A 22 -15.90 -2.36 18.39
C ALA A 22 -15.42 -3.81 18.26
N TRP A 23 -16.26 -4.66 17.69
CA TRP A 23 -15.82 -5.99 17.29
C TRP A 23 -14.74 -5.79 16.22
N PRO A 24 -13.57 -6.44 16.30
CA PRO A 24 -12.62 -6.41 15.19
C PRO A 24 -13.36 -6.91 13.96
N ALA A 25 -13.37 -6.11 12.90
CA ALA A 25 -13.96 -6.48 11.63
C ALA A 25 -13.08 -7.55 10.98
N PHE A 26 -13.15 -8.79 11.48
CA PHE A 26 -12.58 -9.95 10.80
C PHE A 26 -13.14 -9.98 9.38
N GLY A 27 -12.32 -10.23 8.38
CA GLY A 27 -12.77 -10.28 6.98
C GLY A 27 -14.02 -11.15 6.84
N GLN A 28 -15.11 -10.56 6.35
CA GLN A 28 -16.39 -11.25 6.16
C GLN A 28 -16.41 -12.07 4.86
N LEU A 29 -15.54 -11.73 3.92
CA LEU A 29 -15.18 -12.55 2.78
C LEU A 29 -13.68 -12.81 2.84
N THR A 30 -13.27 -14.06 2.97
CA THR A 30 -11.85 -14.42 3.11
C THR A 30 -11.42 -15.46 2.09
N PRO A 31 -10.34 -15.23 1.34
CA PRO A 31 -9.75 -16.25 0.50
C PRO A 31 -9.09 -17.33 1.35
N ASP A 32 -9.27 -18.59 0.97
CA ASP A 32 -8.64 -19.73 1.65
C ASP A 32 -7.11 -19.73 1.49
N ARG A 33 -6.59 -19.06 0.46
CA ARG A 33 -5.15 -18.95 0.18
C ARG A 33 -4.84 -17.70 -0.64
N LEU A 34 -3.56 -17.35 -0.70
CA LEU A 34 -3.11 -16.14 -1.37
C LEU A 34 -3.15 -16.23 -2.91
N TYR A 35 -2.93 -17.40 -3.51
CA TYR A 35 -2.77 -17.53 -4.97
C TYR A 35 -3.65 -18.61 -5.59
N TYR A 36 -4.21 -18.28 -6.75
CA TYR A 36 -5.05 -19.15 -7.56
C TYR A 36 -4.57 -19.11 -9.01
N GLY A 37 -4.13 -20.26 -9.54
CA GLY A 37 -3.68 -20.37 -10.93
C GLY A 37 -4.83 -20.22 -11.93
N VAL A 38 -4.50 -19.88 -13.18
CA VAL A 38 -5.49 -19.72 -14.27
C VAL A 38 -6.45 -20.91 -14.36
N ASN A 39 -7.75 -20.62 -14.50
CA ASN A 39 -8.84 -21.60 -14.61
C ASN A 39 -8.98 -22.56 -13.41
N ARG A 40 -8.46 -22.21 -12.23
CA ARG A 40 -8.62 -23.01 -11.01
C ARG A 40 -9.73 -22.46 -10.13
N SER A 41 -10.24 -23.34 -9.28
CA SER A 41 -11.20 -23.00 -8.21
C SER A 41 -10.62 -21.91 -7.31
N MET A 42 -11.45 -20.95 -6.94
CA MET A 42 -11.15 -19.83 -6.04
C MET A 42 -12.03 -19.88 -4.80
N PRO A 43 -11.84 -20.89 -3.92
CA PRO A 43 -12.62 -20.99 -2.70
C PRO A 43 -12.38 -19.80 -1.77
N MET A 44 -13.48 -19.33 -1.20
CA MET A 44 -13.57 -18.30 -0.18
C MET A 44 -14.51 -18.78 0.93
N THR A 45 -14.39 -18.17 2.09
CA THR A 45 -15.36 -18.30 3.18
C THR A 45 -16.17 -17.00 3.33
N VAL A 46 -17.50 -17.13 3.40
CA VAL A 46 -18.45 -16.04 3.69
C VAL A 46 -18.92 -16.13 5.13
N ALA A 47 -18.59 -15.11 5.94
CA ALA A 47 -19.05 -14.97 7.31
C ALA A 47 -20.05 -13.80 7.39
N VAL A 48 -21.32 -14.11 7.68
CA VAL A 48 -22.37 -13.11 7.86
C VAL A 48 -22.47 -12.72 9.34
N PRO A 49 -22.38 -11.43 9.70
CA PRO A 49 -22.50 -10.99 11.09
C PRO A 49 -23.85 -11.38 11.71
N ALA A 50 -23.84 -11.86 12.97
CA ALA A 50 -25.04 -12.30 13.68
C ALA A 50 -26.08 -11.17 13.93
N THR A 51 -25.69 -9.90 13.80
CA THR A 51 -26.57 -8.75 13.98
C THR A 51 -27.63 -8.56 12.88
N VAL A 52 -27.62 -9.40 11.84
CA VAL A 52 -28.60 -9.37 10.72
C VAL A 52 -29.70 -10.45 10.89
N SER A 53 -29.86 -11.01 12.10
CA SER A 53 -30.56 -12.28 12.36
C SER A 53 -32.07 -12.17 12.67
N SER A 54 -32.89 -11.44 11.92
CA SER A 54 -34.36 -11.55 12.12
C SER A 54 -35.23 -11.68 10.88
N GLU A 55 -34.70 -11.48 9.66
CA GLU A 55 -35.45 -11.59 8.40
C GLU A 55 -34.56 -12.26 7.33
N PRO A 56 -35.11 -12.97 6.32
CA PRO A 56 -34.32 -13.50 5.21
C PRO A 56 -33.66 -12.33 4.46
N THR A 57 -32.39 -12.10 4.75
CA THR A 57 -31.64 -10.98 4.23
C THR A 57 -30.83 -11.46 3.03
N GLU A 58 -30.96 -10.80 1.88
CA GLU A 58 -30.14 -11.08 0.69
C GLU A 58 -28.65 -10.96 1.05
N VAL A 59 -27.89 -12.02 0.77
CA VAL A 59 -26.44 -12.04 0.87
C VAL A 59 -25.87 -12.25 -0.53
N ARG A 60 -24.96 -11.38 -0.95
CA ARG A 60 -24.36 -11.44 -2.28
C ARG A 60 -22.94 -10.91 -2.26
N ILE A 61 -22.19 -11.23 -3.30
CA ILE A 61 -20.87 -10.68 -3.57
C ILE A 61 -20.99 -9.78 -4.80
N ASP A 62 -20.46 -8.57 -4.68
CA ASP A 62 -20.36 -7.60 -5.76
C ASP A 62 -18.89 -7.46 -6.20
N LEU A 63 -18.63 -7.52 -7.50
CA LEU A 63 -17.30 -7.26 -8.09
C LEU A 63 -17.20 -5.82 -8.56
N PHE A 64 -16.14 -5.13 -8.16
CA PHE A 64 -15.86 -3.75 -8.55
C PHE A 64 -14.54 -3.63 -9.33
N ASP A 65 -14.53 -2.76 -10.35
CA ASP A 65 -13.31 -2.27 -10.99
C ASP A 65 -12.87 -0.98 -10.30
N PRO A 66 -11.65 -0.93 -9.74
CA PRO A 66 -11.14 0.25 -9.03
C PRO A 66 -11.05 1.52 -9.87
N ARG A 67 -11.07 1.42 -11.21
CA ARG A 67 -11.08 2.60 -12.08
C ARG A 67 -12.43 3.33 -12.06
N ASN A 68 -13.48 2.68 -11.54
CA ASN A 68 -14.78 3.27 -11.27
C ASN A 68 -15.00 3.38 -9.76
N GLU A 69 -14.32 4.32 -9.10
CA GLU A 69 -14.40 4.50 -7.64
C GLU A 69 -15.82 4.79 -7.11
N LEU A 70 -16.69 5.36 -7.94
CA LEU A 70 -18.12 5.63 -7.65
C LEU A 70 -19.06 4.71 -8.44
N GLY A 71 -18.55 3.67 -9.08
CA GLY A 71 -19.29 2.84 -10.03
C GLY A 71 -20.19 1.78 -9.41
N GLU A 72 -21.17 1.36 -10.20
CA GLU A 72 -21.95 0.14 -9.94
C GLU A 72 -21.05 -1.11 -10.03
N ALA A 73 -21.50 -2.20 -9.41
CA ALA A 73 -20.82 -3.48 -9.50
C ALA A 73 -20.78 -3.96 -10.97
N GLU A 74 -19.62 -4.45 -11.41
CA GLU A 74 -19.46 -5.05 -12.75
C GLU A 74 -20.20 -6.37 -12.88
N ALA A 75 -20.33 -7.08 -11.75
CA ALA A 75 -21.02 -8.35 -11.65
C ALA A 75 -21.44 -8.56 -10.19
N THR A 76 -22.57 -9.22 -10.01
CA THR A 76 -23.14 -9.56 -8.70
C THR A 76 -23.57 -11.03 -8.71
N ALA A 77 -23.34 -11.73 -7.60
CA ALA A 77 -23.80 -13.10 -7.44
C ALA A 77 -24.36 -13.33 -6.02
N PRO A 78 -25.55 -13.92 -5.88
CA PRO A 78 -26.10 -14.30 -4.57
C PRO A 78 -25.26 -15.43 -3.97
N VAL A 79 -25.11 -15.42 -2.64
CA VAL A 79 -24.35 -16.44 -1.90
C VAL A 79 -25.05 -16.79 -0.59
N LEU A 80 -24.64 -17.90 0.00
CA LEU A 80 -24.98 -18.27 1.37
C LEU A 80 -23.75 -18.09 2.27
N ALA A 81 -23.96 -18.02 3.58
CA ALA A 81 -22.86 -18.12 4.54
C ALA A 81 -22.14 -19.48 4.40
N GLY A 82 -20.83 -19.49 4.62
CA GLY A 82 -19.99 -20.67 4.48
C GLY A 82 -19.12 -20.67 3.22
N PRO A 83 -18.68 -21.84 2.74
CA PRO A 83 -17.75 -21.93 1.62
C PRO A 83 -18.43 -21.58 0.29
N VAL A 84 -17.75 -20.78 -0.52
CA VAL A 84 -18.16 -20.40 -1.89
C VAL A 84 -16.96 -20.45 -2.82
N ASP A 85 -17.20 -20.54 -4.13
CA ASP A 85 -16.12 -20.50 -5.14
C ASP A 85 -16.34 -19.32 -6.10
N LEU A 86 -15.49 -18.28 -6.00
CA LEU A 86 -15.62 -17.10 -6.86
C LEU A 86 -15.44 -17.41 -8.33
N SER A 87 -14.66 -18.44 -8.69
CA SER A 87 -14.42 -18.79 -10.09
C SER A 87 -15.69 -19.27 -10.79
N THR A 88 -16.58 -19.91 -10.03
CA THR A 88 -17.87 -20.40 -10.51
C THR A 88 -18.91 -19.28 -10.53
N LEU A 89 -18.93 -18.45 -9.49
CA LEU A 89 -19.82 -17.29 -9.38
C LEU A 89 -19.51 -16.22 -10.43
N PHE A 90 -18.23 -16.03 -10.75
CA PHE A 90 -17.76 -14.97 -11.64
C PHE A 90 -16.80 -15.51 -12.71
N PRO A 91 -17.32 -16.13 -13.80
CA PRO A 91 -16.49 -16.61 -14.90
C PRO A 91 -15.63 -15.52 -15.56
N VAL A 92 -16.00 -14.24 -15.40
CA VAL A 92 -15.25 -13.07 -15.86
C VAL A 92 -13.86 -12.92 -15.20
N LEU A 93 -13.61 -13.62 -14.09
CA LEU A 93 -12.27 -13.67 -13.47
C LEU A 93 -11.27 -14.42 -14.34
N TRP A 94 -11.74 -15.37 -15.16
CA TRP A 94 -10.91 -16.17 -16.06
C TRP A 94 -11.15 -15.88 -17.54
N LYS A 95 -12.27 -15.24 -17.90
CA LYS A 95 -12.66 -14.94 -19.28
C LYS A 95 -12.55 -13.44 -19.56
N GLY A 96 -11.87 -13.07 -20.65
CA GLY A 96 -11.81 -11.69 -21.14
C GLY A 96 -10.47 -11.34 -21.80
N PRO A 97 -10.38 -10.20 -22.50
CA PRO A 97 -9.21 -9.85 -23.32
C PRO A 97 -7.96 -9.52 -22.51
N SER A 98 -8.07 -9.24 -21.20
CA SER A 98 -6.94 -9.11 -20.27
C SER A 98 -7.40 -9.21 -18.82
N PRO A 99 -6.64 -9.85 -17.92
CA PRO A 99 -6.95 -9.88 -16.51
C PRO A 99 -6.72 -8.48 -15.91
N LYS A 100 -7.68 -8.00 -15.12
CA LYS A 100 -7.63 -6.69 -14.45
C LYS A 100 -7.89 -6.85 -12.95
N LEU A 101 -7.34 -5.92 -12.17
CA LEU A 101 -7.57 -5.88 -10.73
C LEU A 101 -9.04 -5.64 -10.44
N ARG A 102 -9.58 -6.38 -9.47
CA ARG A 102 -10.96 -6.21 -8.98
C ARG A 102 -11.01 -6.27 -7.46
N TYR A 103 -12.10 -5.76 -6.91
CA TYR A 103 -12.45 -5.94 -5.51
C TYR A 103 -13.72 -6.79 -5.43
N ALA A 104 -13.73 -7.83 -4.60
CA ALA A 104 -14.92 -8.59 -4.26
C ALA A 104 -15.42 -8.13 -2.89
N GLN A 105 -16.62 -7.56 -2.85
CA GLN A 105 -17.22 -6.98 -1.65
C GLN A 105 -18.44 -7.81 -1.24
N LEU A 106 -18.48 -8.24 0.02
CA LEU A 106 -19.69 -8.85 0.57
C LEU A 106 -20.74 -7.77 0.82
N VAL A 107 -21.98 -8.06 0.43
CA VAL A 107 -23.16 -7.23 0.66
C VAL A 107 -24.22 -8.06 1.37
N VAL A 108 -24.74 -7.52 2.48
CA VAL A 108 -25.77 -8.14 3.30
C VAL A 108 -26.90 -7.13 3.48
N GLY A 109 -28.09 -7.46 2.98
CA GLY A 109 -29.27 -6.60 3.09
C GLY A 109 -29.08 -5.23 2.42
N GLY A 110 -28.41 -5.23 1.26
CA GLY A 110 -28.04 -4.01 0.54
C GLY A 110 -26.90 -3.21 1.16
N THR A 111 -26.33 -3.64 2.29
CA THR A 111 -25.22 -2.95 2.95
C THR A 111 -23.90 -3.68 2.68
N GLN A 112 -22.90 -2.95 2.19
CA GLN A 112 -21.53 -3.48 2.07
C GLN A 112 -20.93 -3.67 3.47
N VAL A 113 -20.41 -4.88 3.74
CA VAL A 113 -19.88 -5.27 5.05
C VAL A 113 -18.45 -5.77 4.94
N GLY A 114 -17.60 -5.32 5.87
CA GLY A 114 -16.21 -5.76 5.92
C GLY A 114 -15.29 -5.17 4.87
N PRO A 115 -13.98 -5.41 5.01
CA PRO A 115 -13.02 -5.15 3.95
C PRO A 115 -13.33 -5.99 2.71
N PRO A 116 -13.19 -5.43 1.49
CA PRO A 116 -13.26 -6.22 0.28
C PRO A 116 -12.06 -7.17 0.15
N VAL A 117 -12.16 -8.18 -0.71
CA VAL A 117 -11.03 -8.98 -1.16
C VAL A 117 -10.46 -8.36 -2.44
N VAL A 118 -9.17 -8.03 -2.43
CA VAL A 118 -8.43 -7.64 -3.64
C VAL A 118 -8.17 -8.87 -4.48
N LEU A 119 -8.56 -8.83 -5.75
CA LEU A 119 -8.30 -9.85 -6.76
C LEU A 119 -7.29 -9.28 -7.76
N GLN A 120 -6.02 -9.53 -7.52
CA GLN A 120 -4.92 -8.97 -8.29
C GLN A 120 -4.39 -9.98 -9.33
N PRO A 121 -4.46 -9.67 -10.63
CA PRO A 121 -3.76 -10.43 -11.65
C PRO A 121 -2.25 -10.51 -11.42
N MET A 122 -1.69 -11.70 -11.62
CA MET A 122 -0.26 -11.96 -11.56
C MET A 122 0.27 -12.11 -12.99
N SER A 123 0.90 -11.05 -13.49
CA SER A 123 1.52 -10.99 -14.82
C SER A 123 3.01 -10.73 -14.69
N SER A 124 3.82 -11.58 -15.31
CA SER A 124 5.26 -11.38 -15.39
C SER A 124 5.61 -10.42 -16.53
N SER A 125 6.49 -9.46 -16.26
CA SER A 125 7.01 -8.53 -17.25
C SER A 125 7.73 -9.26 -18.40
N PRO A 126 7.73 -8.69 -19.61
CA PRO A 126 8.61 -9.13 -20.67
C PRO A 126 10.08 -9.10 -20.22
N THR A 127 10.83 -10.13 -20.57
CA THR A 127 12.25 -10.26 -20.27
C THR A 127 13.04 -10.18 -21.56
N ALA A 128 14.17 -9.46 -21.52
CA ALA A 128 15.13 -9.42 -22.59
C ALA A 128 16.49 -9.87 -22.06
N VAL A 129 17.27 -10.50 -22.93
CA VAL A 129 18.69 -10.75 -22.70
C VAL A 129 19.52 -9.96 -23.69
N LEU A 130 20.65 -9.48 -23.23
CA LEU A 130 21.65 -8.91 -24.12
C LEU A 130 22.38 -10.08 -24.80
N VAL A 131 22.41 -10.10 -26.13
CA VAL A 131 23.10 -11.14 -26.91
C VAL A 131 24.09 -10.55 -27.89
N LYS A 132 25.13 -11.29 -28.22
CA LYS A 132 26.03 -10.96 -29.33
C LYS A 132 25.31 -11.20 -30.66
N PRO A 133 25.18 -10.19 -31.56
CA PRO A 133 24.31 -10.29 -32.73
C PRO A 133 24.63 -11.48 -33.67
N GLN A 134 25.92 -11.77 -33.85
CA GLN A 134 26.38 -12.77 -34.80
C GLN A 134 26.27 -14.21 -34.27
N THR A 135 26.52 -14.41 -32.97
CA THR A 135 26.62 -15.75 -32.36
C THR A 135 25.43 -16.11 -31.48
N ARG A 136 24.58 -15.13 -31.12
CA ARG A 136 23.50 -15.26 -30.13
C ARG A 136 23.96 -15.67 -28.73
N GLU A 137 25.25 -15.53 -28.46
CA GLU A 137 25.82 -15.75 -27.14
C GLU A 137 25.22 -14.72 -26.15
N VAL A 138 24.70 -15.20 -25.02
CA VAL A 138 24.09 -14.35 -23.98
C VAL A 138 25.19 -13.62 -23.20
N TYR A 139 24.96 -12.35 -22.88
CA TYR A 139 25.87 -11.57 -22.05
C TYR A 139 25.93 -12.14 -20.63
N PHE A 140 27.14 -12.33 -20.12
CA PHE A 140 27.38 -12.55 -18.71
C PHE A 140 28.77 -12.03 -18.32
N ASN A 141 28.92 -11.67 -17.05
CA ASN A 141 30.25 -11.46 -16.48
C ASN A 141 30.83 -12.82 -16.10
N ASP A 142 31.92 -13.19 -16.75
CA ASP A 142 32.61 -14.46 -16.52
C ASP A 142 33.35 -14.38 -15.16
N PRO A 143 32.93 -15.14 -14.14
CA PRO A 143 33.53 -15.07 -12.82
C PRO A 143 34.96 -15.61 -12.79
N GLU A 144 35.36 -16.43 -13.76
CA GLU A 144 36.73 -16.95 -13.83
C GLU A 144 37.70 -15.92 -14.42
N LYS A 145 37.19 -15.04 -15.29
CA LYS A 145 38.00 -14.03 -15.98
C LYS A 145 37.88 -12.63 -15.39
N ASP A 146 36.95 -12.45 -14.44
CA ASP A 146 36.55 -11.14 -13.90
C ASP A 146 36.27 -10.11 -15.01
N ALA A 147 35.68 -10.59 -16.11
CA ALA A 147 35.49 -9.83 -17.34
C ALA A 147 34.25 -10.32 -18.09
N PRO A 148 33.57 -9.44 -18.86
CA PRO A 148 32.43 -9.87 -19.64
C PRO A 148 32.84 -10.73 -20.84
N ASN A 149 32.01 -11.70 -21.22
CA ASN A 149 32.24 -12.56 -22.38
C ASN A 149 32.20 -11.79 -23.73
N PHE A 150 31.53 -10.64 -23.77
CA PHE A 150 31.68 -9.62 -24.81
C PHE A 150 31.34 -8.23 -24.26
N LYS A 151 31.76 -7.16 -24.95
CA LYS A 151 31.49 -5.79 -24.49
C LYS A 151 29.99 -5.49 -24.58
N PRO A 152 29.35 -4.90 -23.55
CA PRO A 152 27.92 -4.59 -23.58
C PRO A 152 27.48 -3.79 -24.82
N GLY A 153 28.30 -2.83 -25.26
CA GLY A 153 28.03 -2.00 -26.44
C GLY A 153 28.03 -2.74 -27.78
N ASP A 154 28.58 -3.96 -27.83
CA ASP A 154 28.56 -4.83 -29.03
C ASP A 154 27.30 -5.73 -29.06
N GLY A 155 26.48 -5.68 -28.01
CA GLY A 155 25.29 -6.50 -27.85
C GLY A 155 24.02 -5.90 -28.44
N MET A 156 23.01 -6.74 -28.61
CA MET A 156 21.64 -6.37 -28.97
C MET A 156 20.67 -7.01 -27.98
N LEU A 157 19.64 -6.28 -27.56
CA LEU A 157 18.57 -6.86 -26.75
C LEU A 157 17.74 -7.82 -27.59
N LEU A 158 17.63 -9.05 -27.10
CA LEU A 158 16.72 -10.07 -27.61
C LEU A 158 15.63 -10.28 -26.57
N TRP A 159 14.41 -9.88 -26.91
CA TRP A 159 13.22 -10.14 -26.09
C TRP A 159 12.91 -11.65 -26.11
N ILE A 160 12.90 -12.27 -24.94
CA ILE A 160 12.65 -13.72 -24.77
C ILE A 160 11.17 -14.00 -24.52
N THR A 161 10.49 -13.11 -23.79
CA THR A 161 9.10 -13.31 -23.42
C THR A 161 8.25 -12.13 -23.87
N GLU A 162 7.56 -12.27 -25.00
CA GLU A 162 6.46 -11.39 -25.39
C GLU A 162 5.31 -12.25 -25.93
N PRO A 163 4.05 -12.06 -25.49
CA PRO A 163 3.55 -11.04 -24.53
C PRO A 163 3.78 -11.40 -23.03
N PRO A 164 3.46 -10.49 -22.09
CA PRO A 164 3.48 -10.78 -20.65
C PRO A 164 2.77 -12.09 -20.29
N SER A 165 3.38 -12.86 -19.39
CA SER A 165 2.83 -14.17 -18.99
C SER A 165 1.91 -14.02 -17.79
N TYR A 166 0.61 -14.21 -18.01
CA TYR A 166 -0.40 -14.25 -16.95
C TYR A 166 -0.42 -15.63 -16.29
N SER A 167 -0.23 -15.68 -14.97
CA SER A 167 -0.11 -16.93 -14.21
C SER A 167 -1.31 -17.24 -13.31
N GLY A 168 -2.08 -16.22 -12.92
CA GLY A 168 -3.25 -16.41 -12.06
C GLY A 168 -3.62 -15.14 -11.29
N ILE A 169 -4.38 -15.31 -10.22
CA ILE A 169 -4.83 -14.22 -9.34
C ILE A 169 -4.25 -14.41 -7.95
N ARG A 170 -3.67 -13.34 -7.41
CA ARG A 170 -3.38 -13.18 -6.00
C ARG A 170 -4.60 -12.56 -5.31
N ALA A 171 -5.21 -13.26 -4.36
CA ALA A 171 -6.36 -12.77 -3.61
C ALA A 171 -6.03 -12.57 -2.14
N TYR A 172 -6.40 -11.42 -1.58
CA TYR A 172 -6.19 -11.10 -0.17
C TYR A 172 -7.24 -10.13 0.33
N VAL A 173 -7.56 -10.20 1.63
CA VAL A 173 -8.38 -9.18 2.29
C VAL A 173 -7.65 -7.83 2.21
N ASP A 174 -8.39 -6.81 1.79
CA ASP A 174 -7.91 -5.43 1.66
C ASP A 174 -7.61 -4.83 3.05
N LYS A 175 -6.47 -4.16 3.13
CA LYS A 175 -5.95 -3.59 4.37
C LYS A 175 -5.41 -2.19 4.09
N GLN A 176 -5.61 -1.29 5.02
CA GLN A 176 -4.87 -0.04 5.11
C GLN A 176 -3.62 -0.24 5.95
N VAL A 177 -2.68 0.71 5.85
CA VAL A 177 -1.49 0.74 6.71
C VAL A 177 -1.56 1.98 7.58
N ARG A 178 -1.63 1.78 8.90
CA ARG A 178 -1.48 2.87 9.86
C ARG A 178 -0.03 2.93 10.32
N ILE A 179 0.59 4.08 10.12
CA ILE A 179 1.94 4.37 10.56
C ILE A 179 1.84 5.22 11.82
N GLU A 180 2.30 4.66 12.94
CA GLU A 180 2.39 5.36 14.21
C GLU A 180 3.78 5.98 14.30
N THR A 181 3.85 7.30 14.45
CA THR A 181 5.11 8.04 14.56
C THR A 181 5.21 8.72 15.91
N SER A 182 6.41 9.15 16.28
CA SER A 182 6.63 9.97 17.48
C SER A 182 5.90 11.33 17.45
N LEU A 183 5.33 11.74 16.31
CA LEU A 183 4.60 13.00 16.14
C LEU A 183 3.11 12.83 15.83
N GLY A 184 2.58 11.60 15.87
CA GLY A 184 1.19 11.27 15.56
C GLY A 184 1.05 10.14 14.56
N GLU A 185 -0.19 9.86 14.16
CA GLU A 185 -0.52 8.76 13.26
C GLU A 185 -0.78 9.26 11.83
N ILE A 186 -0.53 8.39 10.85
CA ILE A 186 -0.90 8.60 9.44
C ILE A 186 -1.47 7.28 8.93
N GLU A 187 -2.68 7.29 8.39
CA GLU A 187 -3.29 6.10 7.78
C GLU A 187 -3.26 6.22 6.25
N PHE A 188 -2.78 5.16 5.59
CA PHE A 188 -2.65 5.07 4.15
C PHE A 188 -3.56 3.98 3.58
N ARG A 189 -4.33 4.36 2.56
CA ARG A 189 -4.99 3.41 1.66
C ARG A 189 -3.99 2.99 0.58
N LEU A 190 -3.74 1.68 0.48
CA LEU A 190 -2.95 1.10 -0.60
C LEU A 190 -3.78 1.07 -1.90
N LEU A 191 -3.13 1.31 -3.03
CA LEU A 191 -3.77 1.42 -4.34
C LEU A 191 -3.13 0.43 -5.34
N PRO A 192 -3.37 -0.88 -5.18
CA PRO A 192 -2.76 -1.90 -6.04
C PRO A 192 -3.19 -1.81 -7.51
N GLN A 193 -4.23 -1.03 -7.84
CA GLN A 193 -4.58 -0.70 -9.23
C GLN A 193 -3.54 0.17 -9.94
N HIS A 194 -2.69 0.87 -9.18
CA HIS A 194 -1.63 1.73 -9.71
C HIS A 194 -0.27 1.05 -9.70
N ALA A 195 0.03 0.27 -8.66
CA ALA A 195 1.31 -0.43 -8.50
C ALA A 195 1.13 -1.72 -7.67
N PRO A 196 0.65 -2.81 -8.30
CA PRO A 196 0.20 -4.01 -7.59
C PRO A 196 1.30 -4.75 -6.83
N ASN A 197 2.52 -4.83 -7.38
CA ASN A 197 3.62 -5.52 -6.70
C ASN A 197 4.23 -4.65 -5.61
N THR A 198 4.29 -3.34 -5.81
CA THR A 198 4.81 -2.35 -4.88
C THR A 198 3.92 -2.21 -3.66
N ALA A 199 2.60 -2.07 -3.86
CA ALA A 199 1.63 -2.03 -2.76
C ALA A 199 1.70 -3.30 -1.90
N PHE A 200 1.83 -4.47 -2.55
CA PHE A 200 1.97 -5.73 -1.83
C PHE A 200 3.33 -5.87 -1.12
N ASN A 201 4.43 -5.45 -1.75
CA ASN A 201 5.75 -5.40 -1.11
C ASN A 201 5.71 -4.55 0.17
N PHE A 202 5.17 -3.34 0.09
CA PHE A 202 5.03 -2.45 1.24
C PHE A 202 4.16 -3.07 2.33
N ARG A 203 3.02 -3.68 1.96
CA ARG A 203 2.15 -4.42 2.89
C ARG A 203 2.92 -5.52 3.63
N GLN A 204 3.66 -6.37 2.92
CA GLN A 204 4.40 -7.49 3.54
C GLN A 204 5.49 -6.99 4.49
N LEU A 205 6.20 -5.92 4.11
CA LEU A 205 7.20 -5.30 4.98
C LEU A 205 6.57 -4.71 6.24
N ALA A 206 5.43 -4.03 6.12
CA ALA A 206 4.68 -3.51 7.28
C ALA A 206 4.18 -4.63 8.19
N GLU A 207 3.56 -5.68 7.63
CA GLU A 207 3.08 -6.84 8.38
C GLU A 207 4.22 -7.58 9.11
N GLY A 208 5.40 -7.64 8.49
CA GLY A 208 6.61 -8.22 9.09
C GLY A 208 7.32 -7.33 10.12
N GLY A 209 6.79 -6.13 10.42
CA GLY A 209 7.37 -5.20 11.38
C GLY A 209 8.64 -4.49 10.90
N PHE A 210 8.94 -4.51 9.60
CA PHE A 210 10.18 -3.97 9.02
C PHE A 210 10.40 -2.47 9.33
N TYR A 211 9.33 -1.71 9.48
CA TYR A 211 9.38 -0.26 9.75
C TYR A 211 9.45 0.11 11.23
N THR A 212 9.40 -0.87 12.14
CA THR A 212 9.43 -0.67 13.59
C THR A 212 10.74 -0.01 14.02
N GLU A 213 10.63 1.06 14.80
CA GLU A 213 11.74 1.87 15.30
C GLU A 213 12.69 2.44 14.21
N THR A 214 12.23 2.52 12.96
CA THR A 214 12.96 3.21 11.89
C THR A 214 12.78 4.73 12.00
N ILE A 215 13.61 5.52 11.34
CA ILE A 215 13.53 6.99 11.41
C ILE A 215 13.13 7.64 10.08
N VAL A 216 12.55 8.83 10.20
CA VAL A 216 12.50 9.79 9.10
C VAL A 216 13.90 10.37 8.89
N HIS A 217 14.67 9.76 8.00
CA HIS A 217 16.08 10.12 7.78
C HIS A 217 16.24 11.34 6.87
N ARG A 218 15.19 11.73 6.12
CA ARG A 218 15.25 12.89 5.22
C ARG A 218 13.92 13.65 5.14
N VAL A 219 14.01 14.98 5.20
CA VAL A 219 12.90 15.93 5.03
C VAL A 219 13.36 17.08 4.14
N VAL A 220 12.61 17.33 3.05
CA VAL A 220 12.82 18.48 2.16
C VAL A 220 11.58 19.38 2.23
N ASN A 221 11.56 20.23 3.23
CA ASN A 221 10.45 21.15 3.48
C ASN A 221 10.47 22.39 2.58
N LYS A 222 11.58 22.66 1.90
CA LYS A 222 11.74 23.77 0.95
C LYS A 222 12.79 23.43 -0.09
N LEU A 223 12.38 23.32 -1.36
CA LEU A 223 13.30 23.21 -2.49
C LEU A 223 14.10 24.51 -2.64
N PRO A 224 15.43 24.43 -2.84
CA PRO A 224 16.25 25.63 -3.08
C PRO A 224 15.84 26.41 -4.33
N THR A 225 15.31 25.71 -5.34
CA THR A 225 14.96 26.29 -6.65
C THR A 225 13.60 27.00 -6.63
N SER A 226 12.57 26.36 -6.08
CA SER A 226 11.18 26.85 -6.16
C SER A 226 10.60 27.32 -4.81
N GLY A 227 11.27 27.03 -3.70
CA GLY A 227 10.74 27.26 -2.36
C GLY A 227 9.57 26.34 -1.97
N GLN A 228 9.21 25.35 -2.80
CA GLN A 228 8.10 24.44 -2.53
C GLN A 228 8.52 23.28 -1.62
N PRO A 229 7.65 22.80 -0.73
CA PRO A 229 7.91 21.59 0.03
C PRO A 229 7.84 20.37 -0.87
N PHE A 230 8.77 19.44 -0.68
CA PHE A 230 9.00 18.34 -1.61
C PHE A 230 8.58 17.02 -0.99
N VAL A 231 9.38 16.45 -0.09
CA VAL A 231 9.13 15.10 0.42
C VAL A 231 9.56 14.90 1.88
N ILE A 232 8.93 13.93 2.54
CA ILE A 232 9.40 13.27 3.77
C ILE A 232 9.79 11.85 3.40
N GLN A 233 10.97 11.36 3.76
CA GLN A 233 11.46 10.03 3.40
C GLN A 233 11.87 9.21 4.63
N PHE A 234 11.45 7.95 4.63
CA PHE A 234 11.71 6.95 5.68
C PHE A 234 11.81 5.55 5.06
N GLY A 235 11.89 4.50 5.88
CA GLY A 235 11.91 3.11 5.41
C GLY A 235 13.31 2.52 5.19
N ASP A 236 14.34 3.18 5.73
CA ASP A 236 15.69 2.63 5.86
C ASP A 236 15.94 2.22 7.33
N PRO A 237 16.07 0.91 7.64
CA PRO A 237 16.38 0.43 9.00
C PRO A 237 17.71 0.91 9.56
N THR A 238 18.67 1.25 8.70
CA THR A 238 19.97 1.79 9.13
C THR A 238 19.92 3.28 9.45
N GLY A 239 18.88 3.97 8.96
CA GLY A 239 18.73 5.43 9.08
C GLY A 239 19.76 6.25 8.31
N THR A 240 20.57 5.64 7.43
CA THR A 240 21.65 6.27 6.67
C THR A 240 21.16 6.92 5.37
N GLY A 241 20.06 6.42 4.83
CA GLY A 241 19.54 6.70 3.48
C GLY A 241 19.98 5.67 2.42
N ALA A 242 20.80 4.68 2.78
CA ALA A 242 21.35 3.68 1.84
C ALA A 242 20.95 2.23 2.16
N GLY A 243 20.22 1.98 3.25
CA GLY A 243 19.74 0.64 3.59
C GLY A 243 18.46 0.26 2.85
N GLY A 244 18.06 -1.01 3.01
CA GLY A 244 16.90 -1.59 2.34
C GLY A 244 16.55 -2.98 2.86
N PRO A 245 15.60 -3.69 2.21
CA PRO A 245 15.09 -4.97 2.68
C PRO A 245 15.94 -6.17 2.25
N GLY A 246 17.13 -5.93 1.68
CA GLY A 246 18.01 -6.98 1.15
C GLY A 246 17.66 -7.46 -0.26
N TYR A 247 16.67 -6.83 -0.91
CA TYR A 247 16.28 -7.08 -2.30
C TYR A 247 15.73 -5.81 -2.96
N SER A 248 15.58 -5.86 -4.28
CA SER A 248 14.98 -4.80 -5.09
C SER A 248 13.76 -5.33 -5.85
N ILE A 249 12.83 -4.42 -6.17
CA ILE A 249 11.72 -4.62 -7.09
C ILE A 249 11.78 -3.57 -8.20
N ASP A 250 11.31 -3.97 -9.39
CA ASP A 250 11.28 -3.13 -10.57
C ASP A 250 10.38 -1.89 -10.39
N LEU A 251 10.64 -0.85 -11.19
CA LEU A 251 9.73 0.28 -11.27
C LEU A 251 8.39 -0.18 -11.85
N GLU A 252 7.31 -0.02 -11.07
CA GLU A 252 5.96 -0.11 -11.60
C GLU A 252 5.48 1.28 -12.03
N ALA A 253 5.17 1.43 -13.31
CA ALA A 253 4.63 2.68 -13.83
C ALA A 253 3.24 2.93 -13.25
N SER A 254 3.10 4.05 -12.55
CA SER A 254 1.84 4.48 -11.95
C SER A 254 1.36 5.79 -12.58
N GLN A 255 0.03 5.91 -12.69
CA GLN A 255 -0.65 7.13 -13.14
C GLN A 255 -1.14 8.01 -11.98
N LEU A 256 -1.00 7.56 -10.72
CA LEU A 256 -1.36 8.34 -9.55
C LEU A 256 -0.37 9.53 -9.42
N PRO A 257 -0.83 10.79 -9.46
CA PRO A 257 0.05 11.94 -9.35
C PRO A 257 0.69 12.06 -7.98
N HIS A 258 1.90 12.60 -7.90
CA HIS A 258 2.54 12.94 -6.62
C HIS A 258 1.90 14.19 -6.00
N ASP A 259 0.73 14.03 -5.40
CA ASP A 259 0.07 15.08 -4.64
C ASP A 259 0.39 14.98 -3.14
N PHE A 260 -0.04 15.98 -2.34
CA PHE A 260 0.10 15.93 -0.88
C PHE A 260 -0.49 14.64 -0.31
N GLY A 261 0.30 13.95 0.52
CA GLY A 261 -0.11 12.72 1.21
C GLY A 261 0.02 11.45 0.37
N VAL A 262 0.48 11.53 -0.88
CA VAL A 262 0.77 10.35 -1.70
C VAL A 262 2.09 9.71 -1.26
N LEU A 263 2.09 8.39 -1.08
CA LEU A 263 3.24 7.58 -0.72
C LEU A 263 3.83 6.90 -1.97
N SER A 264 5.14 7.05 -2.14
CA SER A 264 5.88 6.56 -3.29
C SER A 264 7.16 5.85 -2.88
N MET A 265 7.65 4.96 -3.75
CA MET A 265 8.96 4.32 -3.55
C MET A 265 10.08 5.32 -3.80
N ALA A 266 11.05 5.36 -2.88
CA ALA A 266 12.39 5.85 -3.19
C ALA A 266 13.20 4.72 -3.87
N ARG A 267 14.23 5.10 -4.61
CA ARG A 267 15.10 4.20 -5.36
C ARG A 267 16.46 4.83 -5.61
N GLU A 268 17.43 4.00 -5.99
CA GLU A 268 18.72 4.47 -6.49
C GLU A 268 18.58 5.05 -7.91
N SER A 269 19.71 5.39 -8.53
CA SER A 269 19.75 5.92 -9.90
C SER A 269 19.08 4.98 -10.89
N ASP A 270 19.23 3.67 -10.70
CA ASP A 270 18.55 2.65 -11.49
C ASP A 270 17.05 2.62 -11.13
N PRO A 271 16.14 2.83 -12.09
CA PRO A 271 14.70 2.72 -11.88
C PRO A 271 14.25 1.43 -11.17
N ASN A 272 14.93 0.31 -11.38
CA ASN A 272 14.52 -1.02 -10.91
C ASN A 272 15.13 -1.40 -9.55
N THR A 273 15.36 -0.40 -8.71
CA THR A 273 15.96 -0.55 -7.37
C THR A 273 15.05 -0.06 -6.25
N ASN A 274 13.73 -0.15 -6.46
CA ASN A 274 12.78 0.10 -5.38
C ASN A 274 12.97 -0.98 -4.31
N GLY A 275 12.92 -0.62 -3.03
CA GLY A 275 13.13 -1.57 -1.93
C GLY A 275 12.11 -1.40 -0.83
N SER A 276 12.55 -0.81 0.28
CA SER A 276 11.72 -0.48 1.45
C SER A 276 11.63 1.02 1.72
N GLN A 277 12.53 1.80 1.15
CA GLN A 277 12.52 3.24 1.33
C GLN A 277 11.34 3.86 0.58
N VAL A 278 10.59 4.70 1.28
CA VAL A 278 9.40 5.36 0.77
C VAL A 278 9.44 6.84 1.12
N PHE A 279 8.71 7.64 0.36
CA PHE A 279 8.53 9.05 0.65
C PHE A 279 7.08 9.49 0.51
N ILE A 280 6.70 10.46 1.34
CA ILE A 280 5.41 11.14 1.31
C ILE A 280 5.60 12.46 0.57
N ALA A 281 4.84 12.68 -0.50
CA ALA A 281 4.82 13.95 -1.22
C ALA A 281 4.14 15.07 -0.39
N LEU A 282 4.75 16.25 -0.37
CA LEU A 282 4.31 17.39 0.45
C LEU A 282 3.57 18.48 -0.34
N SER A 283 3.69 18.53 -1.67
CA SER A 283 2.94 19.45 -2.51
C SER A 283 3.00 19.05 -3.97
N ARG A 284 1.89 19.24 -4.69
CA ARG A 284 1.86 18.99 -6.13
C ARG A 284 2.91 19.82 -6.88
N GLU A 285 3.04 21.09 -6.53
CA GLU A 285 3.96 22.04 -7.15
C GLU A 285 5.43 21.63 -6.94
N GLY A 286 5.75 21.01 -5.79
CA GLY A 286 7.09 20.51 -5.50
C GLY A 286 7.38 19.16 -6.17
N THR A 287 6.40 18.25 -6.26
CA THR A 287 6.64 16.85 -6.62
C THR A 287 6.15 16.43 -8.01
N ALA A 288 5.50 17.30 -8.79
CA ALA A 288 5.01 16.95 -10.14
C ALA A 288 6.09 16.38 -11.08
N SER A 289 7.36 16.79 -10.92
CA SER A 289 8.47 16.29 -11.75
C SER A 289 8.83 14.81 -11.51
N LEU A 290 8.26 14.19 -10.47
CA LEU A 290 8.46 12.80 -10.09
C LEU A 290 7.47 11.85 -10.77
N ASP A 291 6.35 12.37 -11.32
CA ASP A 291 5.33 11.56 -11.99
C ASP A 291 5.95 10.67 -13.08
N GLY A 292 5.58 9.40 -13.08
CA GLY A 292 6.10 8.38 -14.00
C GLY A 292 7.57 7.96 -13.77
N LYS A 293 8.31 8.63 -12.87
CA LYS A 293 9.72 8.33 -12.56
C LYS A 293 9.94 7.60 -11.23
N TYR A 294 8.94 7.68 -10.35
CA TYR A 294 8.88 7.02 -9.06
C TYR A 294 7.48 6.41 -8.90
N THR A 295 7.43 5.20 -8.36
CA THR A 295 6.19 4.44 -8.24
C THR A 295 5.35 4.97 -7.08
N THR A 296 4.24 5.63 -7.38
CA THR A 296 3.17 5.98 -6.43
C THR A 296 2.27 4.77 -6.22
N PHE A 297 1.95 4.43 -4.97
CA PHE A 297 1.22 3.18 -4.68
C PHE A 297 0.22 3.27 -3.52
N ALA A 298 0.17 4.40 -2.80
CA ALA A 298 -0.77 4.61 -1.71
C ALA A 298 -1.03 6.10 -1.48
N GLU A 299 -2.11 6.42 -0.77
CA GLU A 299 -2.44 7.79 -0.37
C GLU A 299 -2.94 7.86 1.07
N ALA A 300 -2.57 8.93 1.76
CA ALA A 300 -3.02 9.18 3.12
C ALA A 300 -4.52 9.50 3.14
N VAL A 301 -5.24 8.90 4.08
CA VAL A 301 -6.67 9.13 4.33
C VAL A 301 -6.94 9.77 5.70
N SER A 302 -5.91 9.83 6.56
CA SER A 302 -5.87 10.60 7.81
C SER A 302 -4.44 11.05 8.13
N GLY A 303 -4.25 11.92 9.13
CA GLY A 303 -2.90 12.31 9.59
C GLY A 303 -2.24 13.46 8.82
N ALA A 304 -3.00 14.35 8.20
CA ALA A 304 -2.46 15.51 7.48
C ALA A 304 -1.63 16.42 8.39
N GLU A 305 -2.09 16.63 9.63
CA GLU A 305 -1.40 17.36 10.69
C GLU A 305 -0.08 16.69 11.09
N THR A 306 -0.04 15.36 11.18
CA THR A 306 1.18 14.59 11.45
C THR A 306 2.21 14.77 10.34
N ILE A 307 1.78 14.64 9.06
CA ILE A 307 2.63 14.89 7.89
C ILE A 307 3.23 16.31 7.96
N LEU A 308 2.40 17.31 8.25
CA LEU A 308 2.86 18.70 8.36
C LEU A 308 3.77 18.92 9.58
N ALA A 309 3.55 18.24 10.69
CA ALA A 309 4.41 18.32 11.87
C ALA A 309 5.80 17.76 11.57
N ILE A 310 5.88 16.60 10.92
CA ILE A 310 7.15 16.01 10.47
C ILE A 310 7.85 16.94 9.46
N ALA A 311 7.11 17.55 8.52
CA ALA A 311 7.71 18.48 7.55
C ALA A 311 8.29 19.75 8.19
N LYS A 312 7.87 20.12 9.41
CA LYS A 312 8.31 21.34 10.10
C LYS A 312 9.53 21.13 11.01
N VAL A 313 10.00 19.90 11.20
CA VAL A 313 11.14 19.65 12.09
C VAL A 313 12.40 20.37 11.58
N PRO A 314 13.27 20.87 12.47
CA PRO A 314 14.55 21.45 12.07
C PRO A 314 15.43 20.43 11.36
N VAL A 315 16.00 20.84 10.22
CA VAL A 315 16.85 20.00 9.37
C VAL A 315 18.22 20.65 9.13
N GLN A 316 19.26 19.81 9.04
CA GLN A 316 20.57 20.15 8.53
C GLN A 316 20.85 19.25 7.32
N ASN A 317 21.15 19.84 6.15
CA ASN A 317 21.38 19.10 4.91
C ASN A 317 20.25 18.08 4.59
N GLN A 318 18.99 18.51 4.77
CA GLN A 318 17.78 17.69 4.62
C GLN A 318 17.62 16.55 5.64
N ARG A 319 18.57 16.34 6.55
CA ARG A 319 18.43 15.39 7.66
C ARG A 319 17.85 16.11 8.89
N PRO A 320 16.77 15.59 9.52
CA PRO A 320 16.30 16.15 10.78
C PRO A 320 17.37 16.12 11.87
N ASN A 321 17.46 17.18 12.67
CA ASN A 321 18.41 17.23 13.81
C ASN A 321 18.03 16.22 14.89
N ASN A 322 16.72 16.05 15.12
CA ASN A 322 16.12 15.03 15.95
C ASN A 322 15.10 14.27 15.08
N PRO A 323 15.51 13.20 14.37
CA PRO A 323 14.63 12.46 13.48
C PRO A 323 13.39 11.93 14.19
N PRO A 324 12.18 12.22 13.69
CA PRO A 324 10.97 11.52 14.11
C PRO A 324 11.12 10.01 13.87
N THR A 325 10.64 9.23 14.82
CA THR A 325 10.67 7.76 14.76
C THR A 325 9.35 7.24 14.22
N ILE A 326 9.42 6.28 13.31
CA ILE A 326 8.31 5.39 12.98
C ILE A 326 8.28 4.33 14.09
N LEU A 327 7.31 4.44 14.99
CA LEU A 327 7.17 3.51 16.11
C LEU A 327 6.79 2.13 15.57
N GLN A 328 5.79 2.08 14.69
CA GLN A 328 5.39 0.87 13.98
C GLN A 328 4.55 1.21 12.75
N ALA A 329 4.46 0.27 11.82
CA ALA A 329 3.48 0.27 10.73
C ALA A 329 2.61 -0.98 10.86
N VAL A 330 1.30 -0.81 11.02
CA VAL A 330 0.37 -1.92 11.28
C VAL A 330 -0.70 -1.99 10.19
N LEU A 331 -1.11 -3.22 9.86
CA LEU A 331 -2.23 -3.44 8.94
C LEU A 331 -3.55 -3.27 9.68
N VAL A 332 -4.47 -2.52 9.09
CA VAL A 332 -5.82 -2.25 9.61
C VAL A 332 -6.83 -2.67 8.55
N ASP A 333 -7.96 -3.25 8.95
CA ASP A 333 -9.02 -3.60 7.99
C ASP A 333 -9.47 -2.38 7.18
N ALA A 334 -9.51 -2.54 5.86
CA ALA A 334 -10.07 -1.51 5.00
C ALA A 334 -11.58 -1.38 5.26
N PRO A 335 -12.14 -0.17 5.20
CA PRO A 335 -13.58 0.01 5.12
C PRO A 335 -14.17 -0.71 3.90
N PRO A 336 -15.49 -0.98 3.92
CA PRO A 336 -16.17 -1.46 2.72
C PRO A 336 -15.90 -0.58 1.51
N TYR A 337 -15.85 -1.18 0.32
CA TYR A 337 -15.39 -0.54 -0.92
C TYR A 337 -15.98 0.86 -1.16
N GLY A 338 -17.31 1.02 -1.01
CA GLY A 338 -18.04 2.28 -1.20
C GLY A 338 -18.05 3.21 0.02
N LYS A 339 -17.38 2.85 1.12
CA LYS A 339 -17.23 3.65 2.34
C LYS A 339 -15.79 4.06 2.61
N ARG A 340 -14.92 3.97 1.59
CA ARG A 340 -13.52 4.37 1.73
C ARG A 340 -13.41 5.87 1.97
N PRO A 341 -12.58 6.31 2.92
CA PRO A 341 -12.37 7.72 3.18
C PRO A 341 -11.69 8.39 1.99
N ALA A 342 -12.10 9.64 1.73
CA ALA A 342 -11.42 10.49 0.78
C ALA A 342 -9.96 10.71 1.20
N ARG A 343 -9.07 10.87 0.23
CA ARG A 343 -7.68 11.26 0.51
C ARG A 343 -7.62 12.57 1.27
N VAL A 344 -6.61 12.70 2.12
CA VAL A 344 -6.31 13.97 2.79
C VAL A 344 -5.95 15.02 1.74
N GLN A 345 -6.41 16.24 1.99
CA GLN A 345 -5.98 17.43 1.26
C GLN A 345 -5.00 18.20 2.11
N ARG A 346 -4.08 18.91 1.46
CA ARG A 346 -3.18 19.79 2.18
C ARG A 346 -4.00 20.92 2.82
N PRO A 347 -3.95 21.11 4.15
CA PRO A 347 -4.61 22.24 4.78
C PRO A 347 -4.12 23.57 4.18
N ALA A 348 -5.05 24.48 3.90
CA ALA A 348 -4.70 25.82 3.48
C ALA A 348 -3.80 26.49 4.53
N ALA A 349 -2.77 27.20 4.09
CA ALA A 349 -1.95 27.98 5.02
C ALA A 349 -2.83 29.03 5.68
N THR A 350 -2.97 28.98 7.01
CA THR A 350 -3.67 30.03 7.75
C THR A 350 -2.96 31.36 7.50
N PRO A 351 -3.64 32.39 6.94
CA PRO A 351 -3.03 33.70 6.79
C PRO A 351 -2.69 34.26 8.17
N GLY A 352 -1.40 34.41 8.50
CA GLY A 352 -0.97 35.19 9.68
C GLY A 352 -0.08 34.50 10.72
N ALA A 353 0.25 33.21 10.60
CA ALA A 353 1.28 32.61 11.46
C ALA A 353 2.67 32.85 10.84
N ARG A 354 3.28 34.00 11.18
CA ARG A 354 4.71 34.27 10.95
C ARG A 354 5.49 34.11 12.24
#